data_AF-A0A913ZW38-F1
#
_entry.id   AF-A0A913ZW38-F1
#
_cell.length_a   1.000
_cell.length_b   1.000
_cell.length_c   1.000
_cell.angle_alpha   90.00
_cell.angle_beta   90.00
_cell.angle_gamma   90.00
#
_symmetry.space_group_name_H-M   'P 1'
#
loop_
_entity.id
_entity.type
_entity.pdbx_description
1 polymer ?
#
loop_
_entity_poly.entity_id
_entity_poly.type
_entity_poly.pdbx_seq_one_letter_code
_entity_poly.pdbx_strand_id
1 'polypeptide(L)'
;MNEIAKNAQTFLETLQSASGEEVEEWDTEALRRAIQWAKYFEEVHKKLANKPKSIQQLNRVLNLIGHLPGAGVSQSEVTFESLGQSVRLLLQALLQNTHLSSDLYREVINQYTQLDRGKSPDGNSASSSQCDEKEEGIQTNQILIQDVSRFAKAKAMRMHLLEMRLKLTQSLQEDLNIEGKSVHQVALETDASLLRDHLMHHLTGSRSLEKTKDYLDKRLHYVAKLPNGIETIDSILVLPGSENETEAMAFQQCEQFVSEWITKNRQQYIQENMDTG
;
A
#
# COMPACT_ATOMS: atom_id res chain seq x y z
N MET A 1 12.59 27.42 -24.21
CA MET A 1 12.29 25.96 -24.20
C MET A 1 12.65 25.29 -22.88
N ASN A 2 13.72 25.70 -22.18
CA ASN A 2 14.04 25.16 -20.85
C ASN A 2 12.91 25.29 -19.83
N GLU A 3 12.16 26.39 -19.84
CA GLU A 3 11.03 26.58 -18.91
C GLU A 3 9.87 25.62 -19.17
N ILE A 4 9.52 25.36 -20.43
CA ILE A 4 8.44 24.41 -20.77
C ILE A 4 8.83 22.99 -20.34
N ALA A 5 10.11 22.62 -20.51
CA ALA A 5 10.63 21.33 -20.07
C ALA A 5 10.59 21.17 -18.54
N LYS A 6 11.02 22.22 -17.80
CA LYS A 6 10.94 22.23 -16.33
C LYS A 6 9.49 22.14 -15.85
N ASN A 7 8.60 22.90 -16.47
CA ASN A 7 7.18 22.85 -16.14
C ASN A 7 6.59 21.47 -16.45
N ALA A 8 7.05 20.79 -17.50
CA ALA A 8 6.56 19.46 -17.88
C ALA A 8 6.98 18.43 -16.84
N GLN A 9 8.19 18.54 -16.32
CA GLN A 9 8.63 17.74 -15.18
C GLN A 9 7.74 17.94 -13.97
N THR A 10 7.48 19.19 -13.57
CA THR A 10 6.60 19.48 -12.41
C THR A 10 5.19 18.94 -12.59
N PHE A 11 4.62 19.01 -13.79
CA PHE A 11 3.30 18.43 -14.06
C PHE A 11 3.32 16.91 -14.03
N LEU A 12 4.36 16.26 -14.55
CA LEU A 12 4.51 14.80 -14.47
C LEU A 12 4.67 14.33 -13.02
N GLU A 13 5.45 15.05 -12.21
CA GLU A 13 5.56 14.81 -10.76
C GLU A 13 4.18 14.96 -10.09
N THR A 14 3.41 15.99 -10.46
CA THR A 14 2.05 16.18 -9.95
C THR A 14 1.11 15.03 -10.33
N LEU A 15 1.18 14.55 -11.57
CA LEU A 15 0.39 13.41 -12.05
C LEU A 15 0.78 12.10 -11.35
N GLN A 16 2.07 11.95 -11.06
CA GLN A 16 2.57 10.82 -10.31
C GLN A 16 2.06 10.85 -8.87
N SER A 17 2.20 11.97 -8.16
CA SER A 17 1.64 12.12 -6.81
C SER A 17 0.12 11.96 -6.79
N ALA A 18 -0.58 12.37 -7.86
CA ALA A 18 -2.02 12.13 -8.02
C ALA A 18 -2.39 10.64 -8.12
N SER A 19 -1.44 9.77 -8.48
CA SER A 19 -1.60 8.32 -8.60
C SER A 19 -0.98 7.54 -7.43
N GLY A 20 -0.21 8.21 -6.57
CA GLY A 20 0.54 7.63 -5.45
C GLY A 20 -0.08 7.87 -4.09
N GLU A 21 0.61 7.43 -3.04
CA GLU A 21 0.15 7.54 -1.64
C GLU A 21 0.20 8.99 -1.15
N GLU A 22 1.00 9.86 -1.77
CA GLU A 22 1.17 11.27 -1.39
C GLU A 22 -0.12 12.08 -1.52
N VAL A 23 -1.11 11.57 -2.28
CA VAL A 23 -2.42 12.20 -2.41
C VAL A 23 -3.21 12.21 -1.10
N GLU A 24 -2.86 11.36 -0.13
CA GLU A 24 -3.51 11.32 1.18
C GLU A 24 -3.38 12.65 1.93
N GLU A 25 -2.25 13.33 1.75
CA GLU A 25 -1.95 14.62 2.38
C GLU A 25 -2.50 15.81 1.60
N TRP A 26 -3.16 15.59 0.46
CA TRP A 26 -3.67 16.69 -0.35
C TRP A 26 -4.85 17.37 0.33
N ASP A 27 -4.83 18.70 0.27
CA ASP A 27 -5.96 19.56 0.60
C ASP A 27 -6.58 20.15 -0.68
N THR A 28 -7.63 20.95 -0.51
CA THR A 28 -8.32 21.59 -1.64
C THR A 28 -7.39 22.52 -2.42
N GLU A 29 -6.39 23.10 -1.77
CA GLU A 29 -5.44 24.01 -2.41
C GLU A 29 -4.39 23.26 -3.25
N ALA A 30 -3.91 22.10 -2.78
CA ALA A 30 -3.09 21.18 -3.56
C ALA A 30 -3.83 20.71 -4.82
N LEU A 31 -5.10 20.31 -4.69
CA LEU A 31 -5.95 19.96 -5.84
C LEU A 31 -6.08 21.13 -6.83
N ARG A 32 -6.34 22.34 -6.33
CA ARG A 32 -6.46 23.54 -7.18
C ARG A 32 -5.18 23.84 -7.95
N ARG A 33 -4.02 23.72 -7.30
CA ARG A 33 -2.70 23.90 -7.93
C ARG A 33 -2.45 22.83 -8.99
N ALA A 34 -2.79 21.57 -8.71
CA ALA A 34 -2.65 20.48 -9.68
C ALA A 34 -3.50 20.75 -10.94
N ILE A 35 -4.76 21.17 -10.76
CA ILE A 35 -5.64 21.55 -11.88
C ILE A 35 -5.09 22.74 -12.68
N GLN A 36 -4.46 23.72 -12.02
CA GLN A 36 -3.81 24.84 -12.72
C GLN A 36 -2.64 24.39 -13.59
N TRP A 37 -1.82 23.46 -13.11
CA TRP A 37 -0.76 22.86 -13.93
C TRP A 37 -1.32 22.14 -15.15
N ALA A 38 -2.38 21.36 -14.97
CA ALA A 38 -3.04 20.70 -16.07
C ALA A 38 -3.60 21.70 -17.11
N LYS A 39 -4.28 22.76 -16.68
CA LYS A 39 -4.76 23.84 -17.57
C LYS A 39 -3.62 24.54 -18.31
N TYR A 40 -2.50 24.78 -17.64
CA TYR A 40 -1.31 25.34 -18.28
C TYR A 40 -0.85 24.45 -19.44
N PHE A 41 -0.84 23.13 -19.28
CA PHE A 41 -0.42 22.21 -20.35
C PHE A 41 -1.39 22.09 -21.50
N GLU A 42 -2.70 22.24 -21.26
CA GLU A 42 -3.68 22.37 -22.35
C GLU A 42 -3.44 23.64 -23.18
N GLU A 43 -3.07 24.76 -22.54
CA GLU A 43 -2.71 25.99 -23.24
C GLU A 43 -1.36 25.89 -23.99
N VAL A 44 -0.38 25.17 -23.42
CA VAL A 44 0.87 24.84 -24.11
C VAL A 44 0.59 23.99 -25.35
N HIS A 45 -0.28 22.98 -25.25
CA HIS A 45 -0.70 22.15 -26.37
C HIS A 45 -1.29 23.01 -27.50
N LYS A 46 -2.26 23.89 -27.19
CA LYS A 46 -2.87 24.81 -28.17
C LYS A 46 -1.82 25.70 -28.86
N LYS A 47 -0.87 26.25 -28.11
CA LYS A 47 0.18 27.15 -28.65
C LYS A 47 1.22 26.44 -29.50
N LEU A 48 1.43 25.14 -29.27
CA LEU A 48 2.45 24.33 -29.96
C LEU A 48 1.90 23.48 -31.09
N ALA A 49 0.57 23.36 -31.25
CA ALA A 49 -0.08 22.53 -32.26
C ALA A 49 0.46 22.73 -33.70
N ASN A 50 0.80 23.96 -34.06
CA ASN A 50 1.31 24.30 -35.39
C ASN A 50 2.87 24.33 -35.48
N LYS A 51 3.58 23.83 -34.47
CA LYS A 51 5.05 23.92 -34.35
C LYS A 51 5.68 22.52 -34.21
N PRO A 52 5.81 21.74 -35.30
CA PRO A 52 6.22 20.33 -35.24
C PRO A 52 7.60 20.11 -34.60
N LYS A 53 8.56 21.03 -34.80
CA LYS A 53 9.88 20.95 -34.16
C LYS A 53 9.80 21.05 -32.63
N SER A 54 8.91 21.90 -32.12
CA SER A 54 8.69 22.05 -30.67
C SER A 54 7.93 20.87 -30.09
N ILE A 55 6.96 20.30 -30.83
CA ILE A 55 6.25 19.08 -30.46
C ILE A 55 7.23 17.91 -30.30
N GLN A 56 8.10 17.69 -31.29
CA GLN A 56 9.11 16.63 -31.23
C GLN A 56 10.05 16.79 -30.04
N GLN A 57 10.48 18.03 -29.76
CA GLN A 57 11.35 18.29 -28.62
C GLN A 57 10.63 18.06 -27.28
N LEU A 58 9.36 18.45 -27.17
CA LEU A 58 8.56 18.22 -25.97
C LEU A 58 8.29 16.73 -25.74
N ASN A 59 7.93 15.97 -26.77
CA ASN A 59 7.78 14.51 -26.67
C ASN A 59 9.07 13.81 -26.24
N ARG A 60 10.24 14.25 -26.73
CA ARG A 60 11.52 13.71 -26.25
C ARG A 60 11.71 13.96 -24.75
N VAL A 61 11.37 15.16 -24.28
CA VAL A 61 11.46 15.51 -22.84
C VAL A 61 10.47 14.67 -22.02
N LEU A 62 9.22 14.55 -22.45
CA LEU A 62 8.21 13.72 -21.77
C LEU A 62 8.65 12.26 -21.68
N ASN A 63 9.19 11.70 -22.77
CA ASN A 63 9.71 10.33 -22.78
C ASN A 63 10.91 10.18 -21.84
N LEU A 64 11.87 11.13 -21.86
CA LEU A 64 13.03 11.11 -20.96
C LEU A 64 12.61 11.14 -19.49
N ILE A 65 11.62 11.96 -19.13
CA ILE A 65 11.14 12.07 -17.75
C ILE A 65 10.34 10.83 -17.35
N GLY A 66 9.49 10.31 -18.24
CA GLY A 66 8.70 9.09 -17.98
C GLY A 66 9.53 7.82 -17.76
N HIS A 67 10.80 7.80 -18.18
CA HIS A 67 11.72 6.67 -17.99
C HIS A 67 12.63 6.81 -16.76
N LEU A 68 12.53 7.90 -15.98
CA LEU A 68 13.33 8.06 -14.77
C LEU A 68 12.87 7.07 -13.68
N PRO A 69 13.81 6.42 -12.95
CA PRO A 69 13.46 5.49 -11.89
C PRO A 69 12.72 6.24 -10.78
N GLY A 70 11.51 5.76 -10.47
CA GLY A 70 10.60 6.43 -9.57
C GLY A 70 9.49 7.19 -10.27
N ALA A 71 9.48 7.38 -11.60
CA ALA A 71 8.35 7.95 -12.34
C ALA A 71 7.20 6.93 -12.45
N GLY A 72 6.49 6.70 -11.35
CA GLY A 72 5.34 5.80 -11.26
C GLY A 72 4.09 6.33 -11.96
N VAL A 73 4.20 6.86 -13.18
CA VAL A 73 3.00 7.16 -13.98
C VAL A 73 2.45 5.83 -14.45
N SER A 74 1.33 5.43 -13.86
CA SER A 74 0.60 4.21 -14.15
C SER A 74 0.31 4.09 -15.65
N GLN A 75 1.16 3.31 -16.34
CA GLN A 75 0.92 2.56 -17.57
C GLN A 75 0.55 3.32 -18.86
N SER A 76 0.42 4.65 -18.88
CA SER A 76 0.24 5.41 -20.13
C SER A 76 1.35 6.43 -20.31
N GLU A 77 2.13 6.28 -21.38
CA GLU A 77 3.12 7.25 -21.83
C GLU A 77 2.42 8.60 -22.08
N VAL A 78 2.75 9.61 -21.29
CA VAL A 78 2.20 10.96 -21.48
C VAL A 78 2.78 11.54 -22.77
N THR A 79 1.96 11.59 -23.82
CA THR A 79 2.32 12.16 -25.13
C THR A 79 1.87 13.62 -25.25
N PHE A 80 2.37 14.32 -26.28
CA PHE A 80 1.88 15.67 -26.62
C PHE A 80 0.36 15.71 -26.79
N GLU A 81 -0.25 14.70 -27.43
CA GLU A 81 -1.71 14.65 -27.58
C GLU A 81 -2.43 14.53 -26.24
N SER A 82 -1.84 13.77 -25.31
CA SER A 82 -2.35 13.63 -23.94
C SER A 82 -2.35 14.97 -23.20
N LEU A 83 -1.39 15.86 -23.50
CA LEU A 83 -1.35 17.20 -22.89
C LEU A 83 -2.55 18.07 -23.30
N GLY A 84 -3.15 17.82 -24.46
CA GLY A 84 -4.39 18.48 -24.89
C GLY A 84 -5.60 18.16 -24.01
N GLN A 85 -5.50 17.10 -23.19
CA GLN A 85 -6.52 16.66 -22.24
C GLN A 85 -5.96 16.54 -20.82
N SER A 86 -4.95 17.37 -20.49
CA SER A 86 -4.21 17.28 -19.23
C SER A 86 -5.12 17.32 -18.00
N VAL A 87 -6.19 18.13 -18.02
CA VAL A 87 -7.09 18.23 -16.86
C VAL A 87 -7.88 16.93 -16.71
N ARG A 88 -8.39 16.37 -17.80
CA ARG A 88 -9.09 15.08 -17.78
C ARG A 88 -8.18 13.95 -17.30
N LEU A 89 -6.93 13.95 -17.76
CA LEU A 89 -5.91 12.97 -17.38
C LEU A 89 -5.62 13.03 -15.87
N LEU A 90 -5.41 14.24 -15.33
CA LEU A 90 -5.22 14.44 -13.90
C LEU A 90 -6.41 13.97 -13.07
N LEU A 91 -7.64 14.37 -13.44
CA LEU A 91 -8.82 13.99 -12.69
C LEU A 91 -9.08 12.48 -12.76
N GLN A 92 -8.78 11.84 -13.89
CA GLN A 92 -8.88 10.40 -14.02
C GLN A 92 -7.88 9.67 -13.10
N ALA A 93 -6.63 10.14 -13.04
CA ALA A 93 -5.63 9.60 -12.12
C ALA A 93 -6.10 9.71 -10.66
N LEU A 94 -6.62 10.88 -10.26
CA LEU A 94 -7.16 11.12 -8.92
C LEU A 94 -8.36 10.21 -8.60
N LEU A 95 -9.27 10.00 -9.54
CA LEU A 95 -10.43 9.11 -9.34
C LEU A 95 -10.05 7.64 -9.20
N GLN A 96 -8.92 7.23 -9.77
CA GLN A 96 -8.38 5.88 -9.65
C GLN A 96 -7.58 5.67 -8.36
N ASN A 97 -7.14 6.76 -7.72
CA ASN A 97 -6.34 6.72 -6.51
C ASN A 97 -7.18 6.36 -5.27
N THR A 98 -6.65 5.44 -4.46
CA THR A 98 -7.31 4.89 -3.27
C THR A 98 -7.08 5.70 -2.02
N HIS A 99 -6.05 6.54 -2.03
CA HIS A 99 -5.66 7.40 -0.91
C HIS A 99 -6.36 8.76 -0.96
N LEU A 100 -7.16 9.02 -2.00
CA LEU A 100 -7.88 10.28 -2.13
C LEU A 100 -8.98 10.40 -1.06
N SER A 101 -8.91 11.48 -0.27
CA SER A 101 -9.91 11.76 0.76
C SER A 101 -11.32 11.92 0.18
N SER A 102 -12.34 11.60 0.98
CA SER A 102 -13.74 11.65 0.52
C SER A 102 -14.18 13.05 0.07
N ASP A 103 -13.68 14.10 0.73
CA ASP A 103 -13.99 15.49 0.39
C ASP A 103 -13.39 15.89 -0.96
N LEU A 104 -12.12 15.54 -1.20
CA LEU A 104 -11.46 15.80 -2.49
C LEU A 104 -12.08 14.95 -3.60
N TYR A 105 -12.45 13.71 -3.32
CA TYR A 105 -13.10 12.84 -4.28
C TYR A 105 -14.42 13.46 -4.82
N ARG A 106 -15.22 14.06 -3.93
CA ARG A 106 -16.44 14.78 -4.34
C ARG A 106 -16.12 15.99 -5.20
N GLU A 107 -15.08 16.75 -4.87
CA GLU A 107 -14.67 17.92 -5.66
C GLU A 107 -14.13 17.51 -7.03
N VAL A 108 -13.33 16.44 -7.12
CA VAL A 108 -12.82 15.89 -8.38
C VAL A 108 -13.97 15.47 -9.29
N ILE A 109 -15.01 14.80 -8.77
CA ILE A 109 -16.22 14.47 -9.55
C ILE A 109 -16.91 15.75 -10.05
N ASN A 110 -17.07 16.76 -9.19
CA ASN A 110 -17.69 18.02 -9.57
C ASN A 110 -16.94 18.69 -10.73
N GLN A 111 -15.62 18.80 -10.63
CA GLN A 111 -14.76 19.33 -11.69
C GLN A 111 -14.83 18.49 -12.97
N TYR A 112 -14.85 17.16 -12.85
CA TYR A 112 -14.95 16.24 -13.99
C TYR A 112 -16.26 16.45 -14.77
N THR A 113 -17.38 16.62 -14.06
CA THR A 113 -18.68 16.91 -14.69
C THR A 113 -18.80 18.32 -15.28
N GLN A 114 -18.00 19.28 -14.81
CA GLN A 114 -17.98 20.65 -15.30
C GLN A 114 -17.15 20.79 -16.60
N LEU A 115 -16.09 19.99 -16.77
CA LEU A 115 -15.26 20.01 -17.99
C LEU A 115 -16.07 19.84 -19.27
N ASP A 116 -17.09 18.97 -19.24
CA ASP A 116 -17.94 18.72 -20.41
C ASP A 116 -19.04 19.77 -20.62
N ARG A 117 -19.44 20.50 -19.56
CA ARG A 117 -20.42 21.59 -19.71
C ARG A 117 -19.83 22.87 -20.29
N GLY A 118 -18.50 23.01 -20.29
CA GLY A 118 -17.78 24.22 -20.74
C GLY A 118 -17.83 24.49 -22.24
N LYS A 119 -18.33 23.56 -23.07
CA LYS A 119 -18.68 23.83 -24.48
C LYS A 119 -20.11 24.38 -24.59
N SER A 120 -20.39 25.51 -23.93
CA SER A 120 -21.62 26.27 -24.16
C SER A 120 -21.35 27.44 -25.12
N PRO A 121 -22.17 27.65 -26.17
CA PRO A 121 -21.92 28.60 -27.24
C PRO A 121 -22.49 29.99 -26.91
N ASP A 122 -21.71 30.84 -26.28
CA ASP A 122 -21.96 32.30 -26.22
C ASP A 122 -20.63 32.98 -26.63
N GLY A 123 -20.50 33.84 -27.64
CA GLY A 123 -21.44 34.56 -28.48
C GLY A 123 -20.75 35.87 -28.92
N ASN A 124 -20.10 35.87 -30.09
CA ASN A 124 -19.96 37.00 -31.04
C ASN A 124 -18.75 36.81 -31.96
N SER A 125 -18.97 36.18 -33.10
CA SER A 125 -18.23 36.44 -34.34
C SER A 125 -19.14 36.05 -35.49
N ALA A 126 -19.85 37.06 -36.00
CA ALA A 126 -20.63 36.92 -37.21
C ALA A 126 -19.68 36.77 -38.40
N SER A 127 -19.47 35.54 -38.85
CA SER A 127 -18.97 35.23 -40.19
C SER A 127 -19.46 33.85 -40.60
N SER A 128 -20.22 33.83 -41.67
CA SER A 128 -20.77 32.68 -42.37
C SER A 128 -19.74 31.57 -42.66
N SER A 129 -20.01 30.35 -42.21
CA SER A 129 -19.77 29.15 -43.01
C SER A 129 -20.55 27.99 -42.40
N GLN A 130 -21.39 27.36 -43.23
CA GLN A 130 -22.34 26.33 -42.85
C GLN A 130 -21.80 25.00 -43.37
N CYS A 131 -21.08 24.25 -42.53
CA CYS A 131 -20.70 22.85 -42.77
C CYS A 131 -20.64 22.06 -41.43
N ASP A 132 -21.52 21.07 -41.27
CA ASP A 132 -21.34 19.81 -40.52
C ASP A 132 -20.67 19.79 -39.12
N GLU A 133 -21.30 20.39 -38.10
CA GLU A 133 -20.86 20.28 -36.68
C GLU A 133 -21.74 19.35 -35.80
N LYS A 134 -22.69 18.58 -36.37
CA LYS A 134 -23.65 17.81 -35.56
C LYS A 134 -23.19 16.43 -35.05
N GLU A 135 -22.07 15.89 -35.51
CA GLU A 135 -21.65 14.53 -35.14
C GLU A 135 -20.67 14.44 -33.94
N GLU A 136 -19.86 15.47 -33.66
CA GLU A 136 -18.85 15.40 -32.59
C GLU A 136 -19.45 15.42 -31.16
N GLY A 137 -20.59 16.09 -30.96
CA GLY A 137 -21.25 16.21 -29.65
C GLY A 137 -21.94 14.92 -29.16
N ILE A 138 -22.30 14.02 -30.08
CA ILE A 138 -22.94 12.74 -29.75
C ILE A 138 -21.88 11.72 -29.31
N GLN A 139 -20.71 11.72 -29.96
CA GLN A 139 -19.59 10.84 -29.63
C GLN A 139 -19.00 11.13 -28.25
N THR A 140 -18.87 12.40 -27.86
CA THR A 140 -18.32 12.80 -26.55
C THR A 140 -19.23 12.39 -25.38
N ASN A 141 -20.55 12.55 -25.51
CA ASN A 141 -21.50 12.08 -24.50
C ASN A 141 -21.53 10.55 -24.36
N GLN A 142 -21.36 9.80 -25.45
CA GLN A 142 -21.25 8.34 -25.38
C GLN A 142 -20.00 7.88 -24.64
N ILE A 143 -18.87 8.57 -24.83
CA ILE A 143 -17.61 8.27 -24.12
C ILE A 143 -17.79 8.52 -22.62
N LEU A 144 -18.46 9.60 -22.21
CA LEU A 144 -18.73 9.88 -20.79
C LEU A 144 -19.61 8.79 -20.14
N ILE A 145 -20.68 8.36 -20.82
CA ILE A 145 -21.56 7.30 -20.31
C ILE A 145 -20.79 5.96 -20.20
N GLN A 146 -19.89 5.68 -21.14
CA GLN A 146 -19.03 4.50 -21.07
C GLN A 146 -18.00 4.59 -19.93
N ASP A 147 -17.39 5.75 -19.71
CA ASP A 147 -16.39 5.92 -18.65
C ASP A 147 -17.02 5.90 -17.26
N VAL A 148 -18.17 6.56 -17.07
CA VAL A 148 -18.92 6.54 -15.80
C VAL A 148 -19.43 5.14 -15.50
N SER A 149 -19.92 4.39 -16.50
CA SER A 149 -20.38 3.01 -16.29
C SER A 149 -19.22 2.06 -15.99
N ARG A 150 -18.07 2.20 -16.65
CA ARG A 150 -16.84 1.46 -16.33
C ARG A 150 -16.36 1.75 -14.92
N PHE A 151 -16.38 3.02 -14.52
CA PHE A 151 -15.97 3.46 -13.20
C PHE A 151 -16.90 2.92 -12.10
N ALA A 152 -18.23 3.03 -12.29
CA ALA A 152 -19.21 2.48 -11.37
C ALA A 152 -19.06 0.96 -11.22
N LYS A 153 -18.81 0.25 -12.33
CA LYS A 153 -18.57 -1.20 -12.32
C LYS A 153 -17.28 -1.56 -11.57
N ALA A 154 -16.18 -0.84 -11.80
CA ALA A 154 -14.92 -1.06 -11.12
C ALA A 154 -15.04 -0.81 -9.61
N LYS A 155 -15.74 0.26 -9.21
CA LYS A 155 -16.02 0.58 -7.81
C LYS A 155 -16.87 -0.50 -7.14
N ALA A 156 -17.94 -0.96 -7.79
CA ALA A 156 -18.77 -2.04 -7.28
C ALA A 156 -17.99 -3.35 -7.10
N MET A 157 -17.16 -3.70 -8.08
CA MET A 157 -16.32 -4.90 -8.02
C MET A 157 -15.28 -4.81 -6.90
N ARG A 158 -14.67 -3.63 -6.70
CA ARG A 158 -13.76 -3.38 -5.59
C ARG A 158 -14.45 -3.52 -4.23
N MET A 159 -15.62 -2.90 -4.06
CA MET A 159 -16.40 -3.01 -2.82
C MET A 159 -16.74 -4.47 -2.50
N HIS A 160 -17.10 -5.24 -3.52
CA HIS A 160 -17.35 -6.67 -3.38
C HIS A 160 -16.10 -7.46 -2.98
N LEU A 161 -14.93 -7.17 -3.58
CA LEU A 161 -13.66 -7.79 -3.21
C LEU A 161 -13.24 -7.46 -1.78
N LEU A 162 -13.44 -6.22 -1.32
CA LEU A 162 -13.17 -5.82 0.06
C LEU A 162 -14.10 -6.53 1.04
N GLU A 163 -15.38 -6.67 0.71
CA GLU A 163 -16.34 -7.44 1.51
C GLU A 163 -15.96 -8.92 1.58
N MET A 164 -15.56 -9.53 0.47
CA MET A 164 -15.08 -10.92 0.45
C MET A 164 -13.80 -11.09 1.28
N ARG A 165 -12.85 -10.16 1.19
CA ARG A 165 -11.63 -10.18 2.01
C ARG A 165 -11.98 -10.13 3.49
N LEU A 166 -12.88 -9.23 3.89
CA LEU A 166 -13.30 -9.10 5.29
C LEU A 166 -13.96 -10.39 5.78
N LYS A 167 -14.86 -10.98 4.99
CA LYS A 167 -15.50 -12.27 5.31
C LYS A 167 -14.49 -13.41 5.38
N LEU A 168 -13.50 -13.46 4.48
CA LEU A 168 -12.44 -14.46 4.53
C LEU A 168 -11.55 -14.31 5.76
N THR A 169 -11.15 -13.08 6.10
CA THR A 169 -10.38 -12.81 7.32
C THR A 169 -11.17 -13.20 8.57
N GLN A 170 -12.45 -12.87 8.62
CA GLN A 170 -13.33 -13.26 9.72
C GLN A 170 -13.54 -14.77 9.79
N SER A 171 -13.83 -15.44 8.66
CA SER A 171 -13.98 -16.90 8.59
C SER A 171 -12.68 -17.61 8.95
N LEU A 172 -11.52 -17.15 8.47
CA LEU A 172 -10.22 -17.68 8.89
C LEU A 172 -10.00 -17.50 10.39
N GLN A 173 -10.42 -16.38 10.96
CA GLN A 173 -10.31 -16.14 12.40
C GLN A 173 -11.28 -17.01 13.22
N GLU A 174 -12.45 -17.35 12.68
CA GLU A 174 -13.44 -18.24 13.28
C GLU A 174 -13.06 -19.74 13.13
N ASP A 175 -12.57 -20.14 11.95
CA ASP A 175 -12.19 -21.52 11.61
C ASP A 175 -10.84 -21.95 12.20
N LEU A 176 -9.98 -21.01 12.58
CA LEU A 176 -8.70 -21.30 13.22
C LEU A 176 -8.79 -21.41 14.75
N ASN A 177 -10.01 -21.43 15.30
CA ASN A 177 -10.24 -21.72 16.72
C ASN A 177 -10.17 -23.24 16.95
N ILE A 178 -8.99 -23.83 16.73
CA ILE A 178 -8.74 -25.26 16.93
C ILE A 178 -8.85 -25.54 18.43
N GLU A 179 -9.90 -26.25 18.85
CA GLU A 179 -10.16 -26.59 20.26
C GLU A 179 -10.26 -25.38 21.20
N GLY A 180 -10.74 -24.24 20.70
CA GLY A 180 -10.88 -23.01 21.50
C GLY A 180 -9.56 -22.25 21.72
N LYS A 181 -8.49 -22.62 21.01
CA LYS A 181 -7.21 -21.91 21.00
C LYS A 181 -7.10 -21.06 19.74
N SER A 182 -6.61 -19.83 19.91
CA SER A 182 -6.28 -18.97 18.76
C SER A 182 -5.07 -19.51 17.99
N VAL A 183 -4.94 -19.14 16.70
CA VAL A 183 -3.75 -19.43 15.87
C VAL A 183 -2.46 -19.07 16.59
N HIS A 184 -2.46 -17.89 17.23
CA HIS A 184 -1.31 -17.39 17.94
C HIS A 184 -0.94 -18.30 19.11
N GLN A 185 -1.93 -18.77 19.86
CA GLN A 185 -1.73 -19.71 20.96
C GLN A 185 -1.21 -21.06 20.46
N VAL A 186 -1.74 -21.59 19.35
CA VAL A 186 -1.25 -22.84 18.77
C VAL A 186 0.20 -22.71 18.29
N ALA A 187 0.55 -21.60 17.64
CA ALA A 187 1.92 -21.33 17.21
C ALA A 187 2.88 -21.26 18.40
N LEU A 188 2.48 -20.54 19.44
CA LEU A 188 3.26 -20.33 20.64
C LEU A 188 3.45 -21.64 21.45
N GLU A 189 2.41 -22.47 21.56
CA GLU A 189 2.52 -23.82 22.15
C GLU A 189 3.44 -24.74 21.32
N THR A 190 3.37 -24.65 19.99
CA THR A 190 4.23 -25.44 19.09
C THR A 190 5.69 -25.05 19.26
N ASP A 191 5.99 -23.75 19.23
CA ASP A 191 7.35 -23.23 19.42
C ASP A 191 7.89 -23.57 20.81
N ALA A 192 7.06 -23.46 21.85
CA ALA A 192 7.41 -23.84 23.22
C ALA A 192 7.72 -25.34 23.32
N SER A 193 6.94 -26.20 22.66
CA SER A 193 7.18 -27.65 22.64
C SER A 193 8.50 -27.98 21.95
N LEU A 194 8.78 -27.39 20.78
CA LEU A 194 10.04 -27.60 20.07
C LEU A 194 11.25 -27.13 20.89
N LEU A 195 11.13 -25.97 21.54
CA LEU A 195 12.18 -25.47 22.40
C LEU A 195 12.40 -26.38 23.61
N ARG A 196 11.33 -26.84 24.26
CA ARG A 196 11.40 -27.81 25.36
C ARG A 196 12.12 -29.08 24.95
N ASP A 197 11.75 -29.68 23.81
CA ASP A 197 12.35 -30.92 23.33
C ASP A 197 13.86 -30.74 23.08
N HIS A 198 14.25 -29.58 22.53
CA HIS A 198 15.65 -29.20 22.36
C HIS A 198 16.39 -29.09 23.70
N LEU A 199 15.81 -28.40 24.68
CA LEU A 199 16.40 -28.26 26.02
C LEU A 199 16.56 -29.62 26.69
N MET A 200 15.50 -30.45 26.70
CA MET A 200 15.50 -31.79 27.28
C MET A 200 16.57 -32.68 26.63
N HIS A 201 16.68 -32.67 25.30
CA HIS A 201 17.70 -33.42 24.58
C HIS A 201 19.12 -33.07 25.05
N HIS A 202 19.41 -31.78 25.21
CA HIS A 202 20.73 -31.34 25.64
C HIS A 202 21.00 -31.59 27.13
N LEU A 203 20.01 -31.39 28.00
CA LEU A 203 20.15 -31.62 29.44
C LEU A 203 20.37 -33.10 29.78
N THR A 204 19.73 -34.01 29.04
CA THR A 204 19.84 -35.46 29.28
C THR A 204 21.03 -36.10 28.57
N GLY A 205 21.42 -35.61 27.40
CA GLY A 205 22.44 -36.25 26.56
C GLY A 205 23.89 -35.79 26.79
N SER A 206 24.11 -34.75 27.59
CA SER A 206 25.44 -34.12 27.69
C SER A 206 26.37 -34.78 28.71
N ARG A 207 27.65 -34.90 28.32
CA ARG A 207 28.74 -35.34 29.22
C ARG A 207 29.21 -34.25 30.19
N SER A 208 28.88 -32.98 29.94
CA SER A 208 29.31 -31.84 30.74
C SER A 208 28.15 -30.88 30.98
N LEU A 209 27.57 -30.98 32.17
CA LEU A 209 26.38 -30.22 32.56
C LEU A 209 26.61 -28.69 32.49
N GLU A 210 27.78 -28.22 32.94
CA GLU A 210 28.09 -26.79 33.00
C GLU A 210 28.22 -26.15 31.60
N LYS A 211 28.94 -26.81 30.68
CA LYS A 211 29.05 -26.34 29.29
C LYS A 211 27.70 -26.34 28.58
N THR A 212 26.87 -27.33 28.86
CA THR A 212 25.51 -27.39 28.33
C THR A 212 24.65 -26.27 28.87
N LYS A 213 24.69 -26.00 30.18
CA LYS A 213 23.92 -24.89 30.77
C LYS A 213 24.33 -23.54 30.18
N ASP A 214 25.63 -23.27 29.98
CA ASP A 214 26.11 -22.04 29.33
C ASP A 214 25.63 -21.92 27.86
N TYR A 215 25.66 -23.04 27.11
CA TYR A 215 25.13 -23.07 25.74
C TYR A 215 23.62 -22.79 25.71
N LEU A 216 22.85 -23.44 26.59
CA LEU A 216 21.40 -23.28 26.66
C LEU A 216 21.00 -21.87 27.12
N ASP A 217 21.74 -21.29 28.07
CA ASP A 217 21.55 -19.91 28.53
C ASP A 217 21.70 -18.91 27.37
N LYS A 218 22.76 -19.04 26.56
CA LYS A 218 22.95 -18.24 25.34
C LYS A 218 21.81 -18.44 24.33
N ARG A 219 21.31 -19.68 24.21
CA ARG A 219 20.22 -19.99 23.28
C ARG A 219 18.90 -19.37 23.74
N LEU A 220 18.58 -19.42 25.03
CA LEU A 220 17.41 -18.77 25.62
C LEU A 220 17.49 -17.25 25.48
N HIS A 221 18.65 -16.64 25.68
CA HIS A 221 18.85 -15.22 25.40
C HIS A 221 18.61 -14.84 23.93
N TYR A 222 18.94 -15.73 22.99
CA TYR A 222 18.63 -15.53 21.57
C TYR A 222 17.11 -15.62 21.30
N VAL A 223 16.45 -16.65 21.84
CA VAL A 223 14.99 -16.82 21.69
C VAL A 223 14.24 -15.65 22.30
N ALA A 224 14.64 -15.19 23.48
CA ALA A 224 14.02 -14.05 24.17
C ALA A 224 14.01 -12.74 23.38
N LYS A 225 14.89 -12.59 22.38
CA LYS A 225 14.94 -11.42 21.48
C LYS A 225 14.01 -11.54 20.28
N LEU A 226 13.42 -12.70 20.04
CA LEU A 226 12.46 -12.90 18.95
C LEU A 226 11.08 -12.37 19.36
N PRO A 227 10.20 -12.04 18.41
CA PRO A 227 8.81 -11.69 18.70
C PRO A 227 8.12 -12.82 19.48
N ASN A 228 7.49 -12.47 20.61
CA ASN A 228 6.88 -13.41 21.56
C ASN A 228 7.86 -14.40 22.22
N GLY A 229 9.17 -14.13 22.15
CA GLY A 229 10.20 -15.07 22.59
C GLY A 229 10.15 -15.37 24.08
N ILE A 230 9.83 -14.37 24.91
CA ILE A 230 9.66 -14.56 26.36
C ILE A 230 8.41 -15.39 26.66
N GLU A 231 7.32 -15.12 25.97
CA GLU A 231 6.05 -15.84 26.10
C GLU A 231 6.20 -17.32 25.68
N THR A 232 6.98 -17.59 24.62
CA THR A 232 7.35 -18.95 24.21
C THR A 232 8.17 -19.66 25.29
N ILE A 233 9.14 -18.99 25.92
CA ILE A 233 9.96 -19.57 27.00
C ILE A 233 9.10 -19.85 28.23
N ASP A 234 8.23 -18.91 28.63
CA ASP A 234 7.33 -19.05 29.79
C ASP A 234 6.34 -20.19 29.59
N SER A 235 5.85 -20.36 28.36
CA SER A 235 4.86 -21.39 28.03
C SER A 235 5.39 -22.81 28.16
N ILE A 236 6.71 -23.03 28.16
CA ILE A 236 7.30 -24.33 28.47
C ILE A 236 6.82 -24.83 29.84
N LEU A 237 6.65 -23.94 30.81
CA LEU A 237 6.23 -24.27 32.19
C LEU A 237 4.75 -24.64 32.31
N VAL A 238 3.95 -24.41 31.26
CA VAL A 238 2.51 -24.68 31.23
C VAL A 238 2.19 -25.88 30.34
N LEU A 239 3.16 -26.35 29.55
CA LEU A 239 2.97 -27.52 28.68
C LEU A 239 2.73 -28.79 29.51
N PRO A 240 1.83 -29.69 29.07
CA PRO A 240 1.62 -30.96 29.74
C PRO A 240 2.92 -31.79 29.71
N GLY A 241 3.23 -32.39 30.86
CA GLY A 241 4.34 -33.33 31.00
C GLY A 241 4.12 -34.65 30.27
N SER A 242 5.19 -35.41 30.06
CA SER A 242 5.12 -36.77 29.50
C SER A 242 4.65 -37.78 30.54
N GLU A 243 3.87 -38.78 30.11
CA GLU A 243 3.44 -39.91 30.95
C GLU A 243 4.57 -40.90 31.24
N ASN A 244 5.67 -40.85 30.47
CA ASN A 244 6.81 -41.74 30.63
C ASN A 244 7.71 -41.27 31.80
N GLU A 245 7.93 -42.11 32.81
CA GLU A 245 8.72 -41.78 34.01
C GLU A 245 10.13 -41.24 33.71
N THR A 246 10.80 -41.79 32.67
CA THR A 246 12.15 -41.35 32.30
C THR A 246 12.12 -39.95 31.67
N GLU A 247 11.10 -39.67 30.87
CA GLU A 247 10.89 -38.35 30.27
C GLU A 247 10.38 -37.35 31.30
N ALA A 248 9.61 -37.78 32.30
CA ALA A 248 9.11 -36.94 33.39
C ALA A 248 10.26 -36.35 34.23
N MET A 249 11.29 -37.14 34.55
CA MET A 249 12.47 -36.61 35.26
C MET A 249 13.25 -35.60 34.41
N ALA A 250 13.42 -35.89 33.11
CA ALA A 250 14.07 -34.96 32.18
C ALA A 250 13.27 -33.66 32.01
N PHE A 251 11.95 -33.78 31.98
CA PHE A 251 11.01 -32.67 31.91
C PHE A 251 11.12 -31.80 33.16
N GLN A 252 11.10 -32.39 34.35
CA GLN A 252 11.26 -31.66 35.61
C GLN A 252 12.60 -30.89 35.68
N GLN A 253 13.70 -31.50 35.20
CA GLN A 253 15.00 -30.81 35.11
C GLN A 253 14.97 -29.63 34.13
N CYS A 254 14.26 -29.79 33.01
CA CYS A 254 14.05 -28.72 32.04
C CYS A 254 13.22 -27.57 32.62
N GLU A 255 12.10 -27.87 33.28
CA GLU A 255 11.25 -26.87 33.93
C GLU A 255 12.02 -26.10 35.01
N GLN A 256 12.79 -26.81 35.84
CA GLN A 256 13.61 -26.16 36.86
C GLN A 256 14.63 -25.21 36.21
N PHE A 257 15.33 -25.66 35.18
CA PHE A 257 16.31 -24.83 34.46
C PHE A 257 15.66 -23.59 33.85
N VAL A 258 14.52 -23.74 33.18
CA VAL A 258 13.78 -22.63 32.56
C VAL A 258 13.26 -21.67 33.63
N SER A 259 12.70 -22.16 34.73
CA SER A 259 12.19 -21.34 35.83
C SER A 259 13.31 -20.51 36.49
N GLU A 260 14.47 -21.12 36.75
CA GLU A 260 15.65 -20.42 37.26
C GLU A 260 16.12 -19.35 36.27
N TRP A 261 16.14 -19.66 34.97
CA TRP A 261 16.54 -18.74 33.92
C TRP A 261 15.58 -17.54 33.80
N ILE A 262 14.26 -17.78 33.79
CA ILE A 262 13.24 -16.72 33.74
C ILE A 262 13.39 -15.82 34.97
N THR A 263 13.50 -16.40 36.17
CA THR A 263 13.63 -15.63 37.42
C THR A 263 14.84 -14.69 37.38
N LYS A 264 15.96 -15.15 36.80
CA LYS A 264 17.19 -14.38 36.66
C LYS A 264 17.08 -13.27 35.60
N ASN A 265 16.41 -13.51 34.48
CA ASN A 265 16.54 -12.68 33.27
C ASN A 265 15.27 -11.90 32.87
N ARG A 266 14.10 -12.21 33.43
CA ARG A 266 12.79 -11.64 33.01
C ARG A 266 12.74 -10.11 33.02
N GLN A 267 13.34 -9.47 34.03
CA GLN A 267 13.32 -8.00 34.17
C GLN A 267 14.02 -7.29 33.00
N GLN A 268 15.09 -7.89 32.46
CA GLN A 268 15.84 -7.31 31.35
C GLN A 268 14.97 -7.16 30.09
N TYR A 269 14.15 -8.17 29.79
CA TYR A 269 13.39 -8.23 28.54
C TYR A 269 12.03 -7.54 28.61
N ILE A 270 11.45 -7.40 29.80
CA ILE A 270 10.23 -6.58 29.99
C ILE A 270 10.52 -5.11 29.69
N GLN A 271 11.73 -4.64 29.98
CA GLN A 271 12.09 -3.23 29.84
C GLN A 271 12.41 -2.85 28.38
N GLU A 272 13.10 -3.73 27.64
CA GLU A 272 13.43 -3.51 26.22
C GLU A 272 12.20 -3.48 25.29
N ASN A 273 11.13 -4.22 25.61
CA ASN A 273 9.90 -4.23 24.82
C ASN A 273 9.02 -2.98 25.01
N MET A 274 9.23 -2.18 26.08
CA MET A 274 8.50 -0.92 26.25
C MET A 274 9.11 0.25 25.49
N ASP A 275 10.40 0.20 25.16
CA ASP A 275 11.11 1.29 24.49
C ASP A 275 11.03 1.21 22.94
N THR A 276 10.43 0.14 22.40
CA THR A 276 10.40 -0.17 20.96
C THR A 276 8.99 -0.18 20.33
N GLY A 277 7.95 0.06 21.12
CA GLY A 277 6.54 0.21 20.66
C GLY A 277 6.09 1.67 20.66
#